data_AF-A0A7V0LYM0-F1
#
_entry.id   AF-A0A7V0LYM0-F1
#
_cell.length_a   1.000
_cell.length_b   1.000
_cell.length_c   1.000
_cell.angle_alpha   90.00
_cell.angle_beta   90.00
_cell.angle_gamma   90.00
#
_symmetry.space_group_name_H-M   'P 1'
#
loop_
_entity.id
_entity.type
_entity.pdbx_description
1 polymer ?
#
loop_
_entity_poly.entity_id
_entity_poly.type
_entity_poly.pdbx_seq_one_letter_code
_entity_poly.pdbx_strand_id
1 'polypeptide(L)'
;MSIFKDKKEFTRSKFRQILKKSSSKIPGSNKTFASHERIKLERSLFPYRKYGSYISESDTKRAIQDLKVLENKTKIREERLKINRQRRFLEKIIR
;
A
#
# COMPACT_ATOMS: atom_id res chain seq x y z
N MET A 1 -13.23 4.43 -6.17
CA MET A 1 -12.77 5.37 -7.21
C MET A 1 -11.26 5.44 -7.08
N SER A 2 -10.52 5.02 -8.11
CA SER A 2 -9.07 4.95 -8.03
C SER A 2 -8.47 6.31 -7.76
N ILE A 3 -7.53 6.40 -6.82
CA ILE A 3 -6.77 7.64 -6.57
C ILE A 3 -6.00 8.11 -7.80
N PHE A 4 -5.82 7.25 -8.82
CA PHE A 4 -5.11 7.55 -10.07
C PHE A 4 -6.03 7.98 -11.24
N LYS A 5 -7.34 8.22 -11.00
CA LYS A 5 -8.34 8.50 -12.05
C LYS A 5 -7.92 9.58 -13.06
N ASP A 6 -7.24 10.63 -12.60
CA ASP A 6 -6.83 11.78 -13.43
C ASP A 6 -5.31 11.89 -13.64
N LYS A 7 -4.49 11.08 -12.95
CA LYS A 7 -3.02 11.16 -13.00
C LYS A 7 -2.38 9.79 -12.94
N LYS A 8 -1.49 9.52 -13.91
CA LYS A 8 -0.73 8.26 -14.01
C LYS A 8 0.30 8.07 -12.88
N GLU A 9 0.73 9.17 -12.26
CA GLU A 9 1.73 9.17 -11.19
C GLU A 9 1.52 10.27 -10.15
N PHE A 10 1.97 10.00 -8.93
CA PHE A 10 2.04 10.98 -7.85
C PHE A 10 3.45 11.08 -7.31
N THR A 11 3.84 12.31 -6.96
CA THR A 11 4.97 12.52 -6.06
C THR A 11 4.74 11.81 -4.72
N ARG A 12 5.80 11.31 -4.10
CA ARG A 12 5.70 10.63 -2.79
C ARG A 12 5.03 11.45 -1.70
N SER A 13 5.23 12.77 -1.69
CA SER A 13 4.58 13.69 -0.75
C SER A 13 3.06 13.65 -0.88
N LYS A 14 2.54 13.75 -2.11
CA LYS A 14 1.12 13.59 -2.42
C LYS A 14 0.61 12.20 -2.05
N PHE A 15 1.36 11.15 -2.40
CA PHE A 15 0.97 9.79 -2.05
C PHE A 15 0.86 9.60 -0.52
N ARG A 16 1.81 10.12 0.25
CA ARG A 16 1.75 10.13 1.73
C ARG A 16 0.58 10.94 2.27
N GLN A 17 0.24 12.09 1.67
CA GLN A 17 -0.94 12.85 2.07
C GLN A 17 -2.23 12.07 1.81
N ILE A 18 -2.34 11.39 0.67
CA ILE A 18 -3.48 10.52 0.36
C ILE A 18 -3.58 9.39 1.39
N LEU A 19 -2.48 8.72 1.71
CA LEU A 19 -2.45 7.67 2.75
C LEU A 19 -2.81 8.18 4.15
N LYS A 20 -2.44 9.41 4.50
CA LYS A 20 -2.85 10.04 5.75
C LYS A 20 -4.35 10.33 5.77
N LYS A 21 -4.90 10.85 4.68
CA LYS A 21 -6.32 11.20 4.54
C LYS A 21 -7.23 9.99 4.32
N SER A 22 -6.70 8.88 3.83
CA SER A 22 -7.48 7.67 3.59
C SER A 22 -8.01 7.07 4.90
N SER A 23 -9.12 6.33 4.81
CA SER A 23 -9.71 5.66 5.97
C SER A 23 -8.69 4.75 6.68
N SER A 24 -8.62 4.85 8.00
CA SER A 24 -7.75 4.02 8.86
C SER A 24 -8.09 2.54 8.85
N LYS A 25 -9.33 2.22 8.47
CA LYS A 25 -9.90 0.89 8.67
C LYS A 25 -9.43 -0.06 7.57
N ILE A 26 -8.76 -1.13 7.99
CA ILE A 26 -8.30 -2.20 7.11
C ILE A 26 -9.52 -3.06 6.72
N PRO A 27 -9.79 -3.27 5.43
CA PRO A 27 -10.91 -4.10 4.99
C PRO A 27 -10.81 -5.54 5.53
N GLY A 28 -11.92 -6.03 6.11
CA GLY A 28 -11.99 -7.39 6.67
C GLY A 28 -11.11 -7.60 7.90
N SER A 29 -10.78 -6.53 8.63
CA SER A 29 -10.16 -6.60 9.95
C SER A 29 -10.73 -5.52 10.88
N ASN A 30 -10.78 -5.80 12.18
CA ASN A 30 -11.10 -4.79 13.20
C ASN A 30 -9.92 -3.88 13.53
N LYS A 31 -8.77 -4.09 12.88
CA LYS A 31 -7.57 -3.26 13.09
C LYS A 31 -7.58 -2.03 12.19
N THR A 32 -7.03 -0.95 12.71
CA THR A 32 -6.75 0.29 11.99
C THR A 32 -5.25 0.43 11.79
N PHE A 33 -4.84 1.03 10.67
CA PHE A 33 -3.46 1.51 10.54
C PHE A 33 -3.37 2.92 11.09
N ALA A 34 -2.49 3.12 12.06
CA ALA A 34 -2.15 4.46 12.53
C ALA A 34 -1.38 5.22 11.44
N SER A 35 -1.42 6.57 11.50
CA SER A 35 -0.79 7.42 10.48
C SER A 35 0.70 7.12 10.26
N HIS A 36 1.43 6.79 11.33
CA HIS A 36 2.85 6.43 11.26
C HIS A 36 3.07 5.07 10.56
N GLU A 37 2.21 4.09 10.80
CA GLU A 37 2.29 2.77 10.17
C GLU A 37 2.03 2.86 8.67
N ARG A 38 1.09 3.73 8.23
CA ARG A 38 0.81 3.95 6.81
C ARG A 38 2.01 4.55 6.07
N ILE A 39 2.72 5.49 6.70
CA ILE A 39 3.94 6.06 6.14
C ILE A 39 5.05 5.01 6.10
N LYS A 40 5.17 4.19 7.14
CA LYS A 40 6.13 3.08 7.16
C LYS A 40 5.84 2.05 6.06
N LEU A 41 4.56 1.77 5.81
CA LEU A 41 4.09 0.91 4.75
C LEU A 41 4.46 1.46 3.37
N GLU A 42 4.28 2.78 3.12
CA GLU A 42 4.77 3.44 1.90
C GLU A 42 6.27 3.28 1.71
N ARG A 43 7.06 3.57 2.75
CA ARG A 43 8.52 3.46 2.69
C ARG A 43 8.99 2.04 2.43
N SER A 44 8.29 1.05 3.00
CA SER A 44 8.62 -0.36 2.83
C SER A 44 8.30 -0.87 1.43
N LEU A 45 7.17 -0.46 0.85
CA LEU A 45 6.73 -0.97 -0.46
C LEU A 45 7.34 -0.23 -1.63
N PHE A 46 7.62 1.06 -1.45
CA PHE A 46 8.17 1.92 -2.49
C PHE A 46 9.53 2.48 -2.05
N PRO A 47 10.58 1.66 -1.85
CA PRO A 47 11.88 2.19 -1.43
C PRO A 47 12.41 3.24 -2.42
N TYR A 48 12.99 4.34 -1.90
CA TYR A 48 13.47 5.47 -2.71
C TYR A 48 14.48 5.05 -3.77
N ARG A 49 15.35 4.10 -3.45
CA ARG A 49 16.34 3.56 -4.39
C ARG A 49 15.73 2.89 -5.63
N LYS A 50 14.49 2.38 -5.56
CA LYS A 50 13.86 1.60 -6.64
C LYS A 50 12.84 2.41 -7.45
N TYR A 51 12.10 3.30 -6.78
CA TYR A 51 10.99 4.04 -7.40
C TYR A 51 11.27 5.54 -7.54
N GLY A 52 12.36 6.06 -6.98
CA GLY A 52 12.71 7.48 -7.04
C GLY A 52 11.69 8.38 -6.33
N SER A 53 11.38 9.52 -6.94
CA SER A 53 10.54 10.60 -6.38
C SER A 53 9.04 10.48 -6.72
N TYR A 54 8.67 9.57 -7.63
CA TYR A 54 7.32 9.40 -8.14
C TYR A 54 6.84 7.96 -7.95
N ILE A 55 5.54 7.77 -7.79
CA ILE A 55 4.88 6.47 -7.67
C ILE A 55 3.77 6.44 -8.70
N SER A 56 3.87 5.52 -9.66
CA SER A 56 2.86 5.34 -10.70
C SER A 56 1.76 4.36 -10.29
N GLU A 57 0.65 4.39 -11.00
CA GLU A 57 -0.42 3.41 -10.81
C GLU A 57 0.09 1.98 -11.08
N SER A 58 0.90 1.78 -12.13
CA SER A 58 1.47 0.47 -12.47
C SER A 58 2.43 -0.03 -11.39
N ASP A 59 3.20 0.85 -10.75
CA ASP A 59 4.06 0.49 -9.61
C ASP A 59 3.24 -0.01 -8.43
N THR A 60 2.12 0.66 -8.14
CA THR A 60 1.25 0.26 -7.03
C THR A 60 0.52 -1.05 -7.31
N LYS A 61 0.08 -1.29 -8.55
CA LYS A 61 -0.49 -2.58 -8.97
C LYS A 61 0.56 -3.70 -8.87
N ARG A 62 1.79 -3.46 -9.31
CA ARG A 62 2.90 -4.40 -9.14
C ARG A 62 3.17 -4.69 -7.66
N ALA A 63 3.19 -3.68 -6.79
CA ALA A 63 3.38 -3.87 -5.36
C ALA A 63 2.27 -4.73 -4.72
N ILE A 64 1.01 -4.56 -5.13
CA ILE A 64 -0.10 -5.43 -4.70
C ILE A 64 0.14 -6.88 -5.13
N GLN A 65 0.60 -7.08 -6.37
CA GLN A 65 0.88 -8.40 -6.91
C GLN A 65 2.05 -9.08 -6.20
N ASP A 66 3.13 -8.34 -5.93
CA ASP A 66 4.28 -8.79 -5.16
C ASP A 66 3.87 -9.21 -3.74
N LEU A 67 3.01 -8.40 -3.08
CA LEU A 67 2.44 -8.75 -1.78
C LEU A 67 1.60 -10.02 -1.83
N LYS A 68 0.82 -10.23 -2.89
CA LYS A 68 0.04 -11.47 -3.07
C LYS A 68 0.94 -12.69 -3.23
N VAL A 69 2.03 -12.56 -3.99
CA VAL A 69 3.01 -13.64 -4.16
C VAL A 69 3.73 -13.92 -2.84
N LEU A 70 4.15 -12.88 -2.11
CA LEU A 70 4.76 -13.01 -0.79
C LEU A 70 3.81 -13.66 0.22
N GLU A 71 2.53 -13.30 0.21
CA GLU A 71 1.50 -13.89 1.06
C GLU A 71 1.44 -15.42 0.88
N ASN A 72 1.46 -15.87 -0.38
CA ASN A 72 1.41 -17.30 -0.73
C ASN A 72 2.71 -18.03 -0.36
N LYS A 73 3.88 -17.39 -0.52
CA LYS A 73 5.19 -17.98 -0.19
C LYS A 73 5.44 -18.06 1.32
N THR A 74 4.89 -17.12 2.09
CA THR A 74 5.14 -17.03 3.53
C THR A 74 4.47 -18.19 4.27
N LYS A 75 5.27 -19.00 4.98
CA LYS A 75 4.78 -20.14 5.76
C LYS A 75 4.24 -19.74 7.14
N ILE A 76 4.72 -18.61 7.68
CA ILE A 76 4.34 -18.11 9.00
C ILE A 76 2.96 -17.44 8.93
N ARG A 77 2.00 -17.95 9.70
CA ARG A 77 0.60 -17.47 9.68
C ARG A 77 0.48 -15.99 10.06
N GLU A 78 1.24 -15.54 11.05
CA GLU A 78 1.20 -14.14 11.50
C GLU A 78 1.72 -13.17 10.44
N GLU A 79 2.81 -13.52 9.78
CA GLU A 79 3.38 -12.73 8.70
C GLU A 79 2.46 -12.70 7.49
N ARG A 80 1.87 -13.85 7.14
CA ARG A 80 0.85 -13.92 6.08
C ARG A 80 -0.33 -12.98 6.36
N LEU A 81 -0.82 -12.94 7.61
CA LEU A 81 -1.88 -12.02 8.01
C LEU A 81 -1.45 -10.55 7.93
N LYS A 82 -0.19 -10.22 8.28
CA LYS A 82 0.34 -8.86 8.13
C LYS A 82 0.38 -8.46 6.65
N ILE A 83 0.90 -9.32 5.78
CA ILE A 83 0.99 -9.09 4.33
C ILE A 83 -0.41 -8.93 3.72
N ASN A 84 -1.35 -9.80 4.09
CA ASN A 84 -2.75 -9.72 3.62
C ASN A 84 -3.40 -8.37 3.99
N ARG A 85 -3.21 -7.92 5.25
CA ARG A 85 -3.72 -6.62 5.71
C ARG A 85 -3.12 -5.46 4.91
N GLN A 86 -1.81 -5.51 4.64
CA GLN A 86 -1.13 -4.49 3.81
C GLN A 86 -1.69 -4.47 2.39
N ARG A 87 -1.87 -5.65 1.77
CA ARG A 87 -2.44 -5.80 0.42
C ARG A 87 -3.85 -5.21 0.34
N ARG A 88 -4.75 -5.62 1.24
CA ARG A 88 -6.15 -5.14 1.27
C ARG A 88 -6.26 -3.64 1.49
N PHE A 89 -5.35 -3.08 2.30
CA PHE A 89 -5.31 -1.65 2.53
C PHE A 89 -4.96 -0.88 1.25
N LEU A 90 -3.90 -1.29 0.55
CA LEU A 90 -3.51 -0.69 -0.73
C LEU A 90 -4.60 -0.84 -1.80
N GLU A 91 -5.19 -2.04 -1.92
CA GLU A 91 -6.28 -2.29 -2.88
C GLU A 91 -7.45 -1.34 -2.66
N LYS A 92 -7.83 -1.07 -1.41
CA LYS A 92 -8.90 -0.11 -1.10
C LYS A 92 -8.56 1.32 -1.47
N ILE A 93 -7.29 1.73 -1.33
CA ILE A 93 -6.86 3.08 -1.69
C ILE A 93 -6.83 3.26 -3.21
N ILE A 94 -6.40 2.22 -3.94
CA ILE A 94 -6.26 2.25 -5.40
C ILE A 94 -7.59 2.02 -6.12
N ARG A 95 -8.63 1.51 -5.46
CA ARG A 95 -9.94 1.19 -6.06
C ARG A 95 -10.91 2.34 -6.07
#